data_AF-A0A3N5G6C3-F1
#
_entry.id   AF-A0A3N5G6C3-F1
#
_cell.length_a   1.000
_cell.length_b   1.000
_cell.length_c   1.000
_cell.angle_alpha   90.00
_cell.angle_beta   90.00
_cell.angle_gamma   90.00
#
_symmetry.space_group_name_H-M   'P 1'
#
loop_
_entity.id
_entity.type
_entity.pdbx_description
1 polymer ?
#
loop_
_entity_poly.entity_id
_entity_poly.type
_entity_poly.pdbx_seq_one_letter_code
_entity_poly.pdbx_strand_id
1 'polypeptide(L)'
;MTFMDANGRRQAISLPVDVAADLAPVLRSLAFALNGPGRAEFTRMAKLTAVGSARHERLVLIRFDDDPPYGLDPDEAENLWREVREQAAHVSHMKRPAHQ
;
A
#
# COMPACT_ATOMS: atom_id res chain seq x y z
N MET A 1 13.81 11.03 5.15
CA MET A 1 13.48 9.80 5.90
C MET A 1 14.34 8.66 5.37
N THR A 2 14.77 7.71 6.21
CA THR A 2 15.70 6.63 5.81
C THR A 2 15.12 5.26 6.13
N PHE A 3 15.14 4.36 5.15
CA PHE A 3 14.67 2.98 5.21
C PHE A 3 15.85 2.03 5.12
N MET A 4 15.69 0.83 5.66
CA MET A 4 16.64 -0.27 5.50
C MET A 4 15.89 -1.45 4.91
N ASP A 5 16.39 -2.01 3.81
CA ASP A 5 15.83 -3.22 3.21
C ASP A 5 16.26 -4.48 3.98
N ALA A 6 15.70 -5.63 3.60
CA ALA A 6 16.02 -6.92 4.22
C ALA A 6 17.49 -7.35 4.02
N ASN A 7 18.22 -6.73 3.08
CA ASN A 7 19.63 -6.96 2.81
C ASN A 7 20.53 -5.94 3.54
N GLY A 8 19.97 -5.09 4.39
CA GLY A 8 20.69 -4.05 5.13
C GLY A 8 21.03 -2.79 4.31
N ARG A 9 20.54 -2.67 3.06
CA ARG A 9 20.80 -1.48 2.24
C ARG A 9 19.92 -0.34 2.70
N ARG A 10 20.55 0.83 2.90
CA ARG A 10 19.85 2.05 3.30
C ARG A 10 19.34 2.80 2.07
N GLN A 11 18.06 3.13 2.06
CA GLN A 11 17.45 4.01 1.08
C GLN A 11 16.96 5.29 1.76
N ALA A 12 17.42 6.44 1.29
CA ALA A 12 16.99 7.73 1.79
C ALA A 12 16.00 8.35 0.80
N ILE A 13 14.85 8.79 1.30
CA ILE A 13 13.85 9.51 0.50
C ILE A 13 13.69 10.90 1.12
N SER A 14 13.77 11.92 0.26
CA SER A 14 13.51 13.33 0.60
C SER A 14 12.04 13.63 0.37
N LEU A 15 11.35 14.06 1.42
CA LEU A 15 9.95 14.45 1.38
C LEU A 15 9.71 15.61 2.36
N PRO A 16 8.67 16.44 2.13
CA PRO A 16 8.26 17.49 3.07
C PRO A 16 7.98 16.91 4.46
N VAL A 17 8.21 17.72 5.50
CA VAL A 17 8.13 17.24 6.89
C VAL A 17 6.74 16.74 7.27
N ASP A 18 5.69 17.38 6.76
CA ASP A 18 4.30 17.02 7.04
C ASP A 18 3.96 15.66 6.41
N VAL A 19 4.39 15.45 5.16
CA VAL A 19 4.25 14.16 4.47
C VAL A 19 5.02 13.05 5.21
N ALA A 20 6.17 13.38 5.79
CA ALA A 20 6.96 12.41 6.56
C ALA A 20 6.25 12.03 7.87
N ALA A 21 5.62 13.01 8.53
CA ALA A 21 4.86 12.81 9.75
C ALA A 21 3.64 11.91 9.51
N ASP A 22 2.93 12.08 8.38
CA ASP A 22 1.78 11.26 8.01
C ASP A 22 2.17 9.84 7.54
N LEU A 23 3.31 9.72 6.87
CA LEU A 23 3.78 8.44 6.31
C LEU A 23 4.37 7.50 7.37
N ALA A 24 5.02 8.03 8.40
CA ALA A 24 5.70 7.22 9.41
C ALA A 24 4.77 6.25 10.19
N PRO A 25 3.56 6.64 10.64
CA PRO A 25 2.60 5.73 11.27
C PRO A 25 2.13 4.60 10.35
N VAL A 26 1.91 4.90 9.07
CA VAL A 26 1.45 3.93 8.05
C VAL A 26 2.52 2.86 7.84
N LEU A 27 3.77 3.29 7.67
CA LEU A 27 4.89 2.37 7.47
C LEU A 27 5.16 1.53 8.72
N ARG A 28 5.01 2.11 9.92
CA ARG A 28 5.11 1.36 11.18
C ARG A 28 4.01 0.30 11.30
N SER A 29 2.77 0.65 10.95
CA SER A 29 1.64 -0.29 10.94
C SER A 29 1.86 -1.43 9.95
N LEU A 30 2.32 -1.11 8.73
CA LEU A 30 2.66 -2.10 7.71
C LEU A 30 3.78 -3.03 8.18
N ALA A 31 4.86 -2.50 8.75
CA ALA A 31 5.96 -3.31 9.27
C ALA A 31 5.50 -4.25 10.40
N PHE A 32 4.57 -3.81 11.24
CA PHE A 32 3.99 -4.66 12.28
C PHE A 32 3.12 -5.78 11.68
N ALA A 33 2.26 -5.45 10.72
CA ALA A 33 1.40 -6.43 10.04
C ALA A 33 2.21 -7.50 9.28
N LEU A 34 3.33 -7.12 8.66
CA LEU A 34 4.20 -8.05 7.95
C LEU A 34 4.95 -9.04 8.87
N ASN A 35 5.16 -8.67 10.14
CA ASN A 35 5.92 -9.46 11.13
C ASN A 35 5.01 -10.18 12.16
N GLY A 36 3.69 -10.06 12.06
CA GLY A 36 2.74 -10.65 13.01
C GLY A 36 2.48 -12.15 12.79
N PRO A 37 2.26 -12.94 13.87
CA PRO A 37 1.82 -14.33 13.75
C PRO A 37 0.37 -14.36 13.28
N GLY A 38 0.15 -14.86 12.06
CA GLY A 38 -1.19 -14.87 11.44
C GLY A 38 -1.25 -14.29 10.04
N ARG A 39 -0.12 -14.28 9.30
CA ARG A 39 -0.06 -13.89 7.89
C ARG A 39 -1.16 -14.65 7.13
N ALA A 40 -2.21 -13.93 6.74
CA ALA A 40 -3.23 -14.45 5.85
C ALA A 40 -2.53 -14.83 4.54
N GLU A 41 -2.69 -16.08 4.11
CA GLU A 41 -2.24 -16.49 2.79
C GLU A 41 -3.24 -15.92 1.78
N PHE A 42 -2.98 -14.69 1.36
CA PHE A 42 -3.73 -14.09 0.27
C PHE A 42 -3.45 -14.90 -1.01
N THR A 43 -4.51 -15.30 -1.70
CA THR A 43 -4.44 -16.10 -2.92
C THR A 43 -3.68 -15.40 -4.06
N ARG A 44 -3.51 -14.08 -3.97
CA ARG A 44 -2.67 -13.28 -4.86
C ARG A 44 -2.18 -12.02 -4.16
N MET A 45 -0.87 -11.84 -4.06
CA MET A 45 -0.24 -10.55 -3.74
C MET A 45 0.36 -9.99 -5.02
N ALA A 46 0.01 -8.74 -5.36
CA ALA A 46 0.70 -8.00 -6.40
C ALA A 46 2.18 -7.88 -6.03
N LYS A 47 3.06 -8.19 -6.98
CA LYS A 47 4.51 -8.07 -6.81
C LYS A 47 4.96 -6.62 -6.92
N LEU A 48 4.26 -5.84 -7.74
CA LEU A 48 4.53 -4.42 -7.95
C LEU A 48 3.23 -3.62 -7.86
N THR A 49 3.28 -2.50 -7.14
CA THR A 49 2.23 -1.48 -7.14
C THR A 49 2.87 -0.13 -7.40
N ALA A 50 2.25 0.67 -8.26
CA ALA A 50 2.70 2.04 -8.55
C ALA A 50 1.50 2.98 -8.59
N VAL A 51 1.67 4.15 -7.98
CA VAL A 51 0.70 5.25 -8.01
C VAL A 51 1.37 6.47 -8.64
N GLY A 52 0.70 7.12 -9.57
CA GLY A 52 1.18 8.32 -10.24
C GLY A 52 0.05 9.30 -10.54
N SER A 53 0.41 10.44 -11.12
CA SER A 53 -0.54 11.42 -11.64
C SER A 53 -0.34 11.63 -13.13
N ALA A 54 -1.43 11.85 -13.86
CA ALA A 54 -1.34 12.29 -15.24
C ALA A 54 -0.90 13.76 -15.29
N ARG A 55 -0.05 14.12 -16.27
CA ARG A 55 0.48 15.50 -16.41
C ARG A 55 -0.54 16.49 -16.98
N HIS A 56 -1.50 16.01 -17.76
CA HIS A 56 -2.42 16.86 -18.52
C HIS A 56 -3.88 16.68 -18.11
N GLU A 57 -4.18 15.64 -17.32
CA GLU A 57 -5.51 15.32 -16.84
C GLU A 57 -5.45 15.10 -15.34
N ARG A 58 -6.53 15.42 -14.63
CA ARG A 58 -6.58 15.32 -13.16
C ARG A 58 -6.87 13.89 -12.73
N LEU A 59 -6.07 12.94 -13.22
CA LEU A 59 -6.23 11.51 -12.96
C LEU A 59 -5.15 10.99 -12.02
N VAL A 60 -5.57 10.10 -11.13
CA VAL A 60 -4.70 9.23 -10.34
C VAL A 60 -4.52 7.94 -11.11
N LEU A 61 -3.27 7.60 -11.41
CA LEU A 61 -2.91 6.38 -12.12
C LEU A 61 -2.50 5.31 -11.13
N ILE A 62 -3.16 4.16 -11.15
CA ILE A 62 -2.83 3.00 -10.32
C ILE A 62 -2.42 1.85 -11.24
N ARG A 63 -1.25 1.25 -10.98
CA ARG A 63 -0.76 0.08 -11.74
C ARG A 63 -0.46 -1.07 -10.80
N PHE A 64 -0.89 -2.26 -11.21
CA PHE A 64 -0.58 -3.53 -10.54
C PHE A 64 0.25 -4.40 -11.49
N ASP A 65 1.38 -4.92 -11.02
CA ASP A 65 2.27 -5.79 -11.79
C ASP A 65 2.61 -5.19 -13.17
N ASP A 66 2.39 -5.96 -14.24
CA ASP A 66 2.60 -5.58 -15.64
C ASP A 66 1.29 -5.17 -16.34
N ASP A 67 0.21 -4.97 -15.59
CA ASP A 67 -1.07 -4.54 -16.15
C ASP A 67 -1.00 -3.06 -16.60
N PRO A 68 -1.82 -2.65 -17.58
CA PRO A 68 -1.99 -1.24 -17.92
C PRO A 68 -2.43 -0.40 -16.69
N PRO A 69 -1.97 0.86 -16.56
CA PRO A 69 -2.40 1.72 -15.46
C PRO A 69 -3.89 2.07 -15.59
N TYR A 70 -4.61 1.93 -14.49
CA TYR A 70 -5.99 2.37 -14.33
C TYR A 70 -5.99 3.87 -13.99
N GLY A 71 -6.68 4.67 -14.80
CA GLY A 71 -6.92 6.08 -14.50
C GLY A 71 -8.20 6.23 -13.70
N LEU A 72 -8.09 6.83 -12.52
CA LEU A 72 -9.21 7.16 -11.65
C LEU A 72 -9.30 8.67 -11.50
N ASP A 73 -10.53 9.18 -11.49
CA ASP A 73 -10.74 10.56 -11.04
C ASP A 73 -10.37 10.69 -9.55
N PRO A 74 -10.01 11.90 -9.06
CA PRO A 74 -9.50 12.06 -7.69
C PRO A 74 -10.53 11.64 -6.63
N ASP A 75 -11.81 11.90 -6.88
CA ASP A 75 -12.89 11.54 -5.97
C ASP A 75 -13.10 10.02 -5.96
N GLU A 76 -12.96 9.36 -7.11
CA GLU A 76 -13.00 7.90 -7.21
C GLU A 76 -11.80 7.25 -6.52
N ALA A 77 -10.60 7.84 -6.67
CA ALA A 77 -9.40 7.37 -5.99
C ALA A 77 -9.51 7.51 -4.47
N GLU A 78 -10.14 8.59 -3.97
CA GLU A 78 -10.41 8.74 -2.54
C GLU A 78 -11.39 7.67 -2.03
N ASN A 79 -12.48 7.44 -2.76
CA ASN A 79 -13.46 6.42 -2.41
C ASN A 79 -12.84 5.02 -2.41
N LEU A 80 -12.09 4.68 -3.45
CA LEU A 80 -11.36 3.42 -3.54
C LEU A 80 -10.41 3.24 -2.35
N TRP A 81 -9.66 4.29 -1.96
CA TRP A 81 -8.78 4.22 -0.80
C TRP A 81 -9.56 3.94 0.50
N ARG A 82 -10.71 4.58 0.70
CA ARG A 82 -11.55 4.36 1.88
C ARG A 82 -12.04 2.91 1.95
N GLU A 83 -12.55 2.38 0.84
CA GLU A 83 -13.05 1.02 0.75
C GLU A 83 -11.94 -0.01 0.95
N VAL A 84 -10.81 0.16 0.28
CA VAL A 84 -9.64 -0.74 0.43
C VAL A 84 -9.16 -0.75 1.87
N ARG A 85 -9.11 0.41 2.53
CA ARG A 85 -8.70 0.50 3.94
C ARG A 85 -9.68 -0.22 4.86
N GLU A 86 -10.98 -0.06 4.65
CA GLU A 86 -12.01 -0.73 5.45
C GLU A 86 -11.95 -2.25 5.27
N GLN A 87 -11.84 -2.72 4.03
CA GLN A 87 -11.70 -4.15 3.72
C GLN A 87 -10.38 -4.72 4.26
N ALA A 88 -9.28 -3.98 4.16
CA ALA A 88 -7.99 -4.40 4.73
C ALA A 88 -8.06 -4.55 6.26
N ALA A 89 -8.74 -3.62 6.94
CA ALA A 89 -8.99 -3.75 8.37
C ALA A 89 -9.82 -5.00 8.67
N HIS A 90 -10.90 -5.21 7.93
CA HIS A 90 -11.75 -6.39 8.08
C HIS A 90 -10.98 -7.71 7.90
N VAL A 91 -10.20 -7.84 6.82
CA VAL A 91 -9.41 -9.04 6.54
C VAL A 91 -8.28 -9.23 7.56
N SER A 92 -7.68 -8.15 8.08
CA SER A 92 -6.66 -8.26 9.13
C SER A 92 -7.20 -8.86 10.44
N HIS A 93 -8.51 -8.75 10.67
CA HIS A 93 -9.20 -9.34 11.82
C HIS A 93 -9.74 -10.76 11.56
N MET A 94 -9.73 -11.24 10.31
CA MET A 94 -10.14 -12.60 9.98
C MET A 94 -9.07 -13.61 10.40
N LYS A 95 -9.46 -14.57 11.24
CA LYS A 95 -8.63 -15.75 11.53
C LYS A 95 -8.51 -16.60 10.27
N ARG A 96 -7.32 -17.16 10.02
CA ARG A 96 -7.03 -18.08 8.91
C ARG A 96 -8.19 -19.07 8.69
N PRO A 97 -8.79 -19.14 7.49
CA PRO A 97 -9.57 -20.31 7.15
C PRO A 97 -8.64 -21.52 7.14
N ALA A 98 -9.03 -22.59 7.82
CA ALA A 98 -8.32 -23.86 7.75
C ALA A 98 -8.43 -24.38 6.31
N HIS A 99 -7.32 -24.40 5.58
CA HIS A 99 -7.25 -25.14 4.32
C HIS A 99 -7.27 -26.64 4.66
N GLN A 100 -8.33 -27.34 4.23
CA GLN A 100 -8.39 -28.81 4.16
C GLN A 100 -7.71 -29.31 2.90
#